data_AF-D7CV56-F1
#
_entry.id   AF-D7CV56-F1
#
_cell.length_a   1.000
_cell.length_b   1.000
_cell.length_c   1.000
_cell.angle_alpha   90.00
_cell.angle_beta   90.00
_cell.angle_gamma   90.00
#
_symmetry.space_group_name_H-M   'P 1'
#
loop_
_entity.id
_entity.type
_entity.pdbx_description
1 polymer ?
#
loop_
_entity_poly.entity_id
_entity_poly.type
_entity_poly.pdbx_seq_one_letter_code
_entity_poly.pdbx_strand_id
1 'polypeptide(L)'
;MFVPLLLSSVAAGLIATGVMVFFLYLPLTWRGSYYDVLGALGSAITRRVDAQARFLGGLIYFAGGIFFAVFYGWATLSLLRLNYPLPQLNVFPGLPVEVNLFYPLLGAVVGLGHGILVAFILTIIVIEHHPLEQFRSRFILVVSQIISHVAFGATVMFFHSQFLQLLTSPGGA
;
A
#
# COMPACT_ATOMS: atom_id res chain seq x y z
N MET A 1 11.28 20.22 -0.99
CA MET A 1 10.60 19.11 -0.25
C MET A 1 9.46 18.49 -1.02
N PHE A 2 8.61 19.28 -1.67
CA PHE A 2 7.48 18.74 -2.43
C PHE A 2 7.90 17.75 -3.52
N VAL A 3 8.92 18.10 -4.33
CA VAL A 3 9.40 17.23 -5.41
C VAL A 3 9.98 15.89 -4.91
N PRO A 4 10.92 15.84 -3.94
CA PRO A 4 11.37 14.57 -3.34
C PRO A 4 10.23 13.71 -2.80
N LEU A 5 9.27 14.32 -2.11
CA LEU A 5 8.11 13.61 -1.57
C LEU A 5 7.29 12.98 -2.71
N LEU A 6 6.95 13.77 -3.73
CA LEU A 6 6.15 13.30 -4.85
C LEU A 6 6.83 12.16 -5.63
N LEU A 7 8.12 12.32 -5.98
CA LEU A 7 8.89 11.29 -6.67
C LEU A 7 8.98 10.01 -5.84
N SER A 8 9.28 10.15 -4.54
CA SER A 8 9.33 9.03 -3.63
C SER A 8 7.97 8.34 -3.49
N SER A 9 6.87 9.08 -3.44
CA SER A 9 5.51 8.51 -3.31
C SER A 9 5.04 7.80 -4.57
N VAL A 10 5.40 8.31 -5.76
CA VAL A 10 5.12 7.58 -7.02
C VAL A 10 5.89 6.26 -7.02
N ALA A 11 7.20 6.28 -6.77
CA ALA A 11 8.01 5.07 -6.80
C ALA A 11 7.61 4.07 -5.70
N ALA A 12 7.56 4.51 -4.44
CA ALA A 12 7.20 3.65 -3.31
C ALA A 12 5.74 3.19 -3.39
N GLY A 13 4.82 4.03 -3.84
CA GLY A 13 3.41 3.70 -4.01
C GLY A 13 3.20 2.61 -5.06
N LEU A 14 3.85 2.72 -6.24
CA LEU A 14 3.79 1.68 -7.27
C LEU A 14 4.35 0.34 -6.75
N ILE A 15 5.52 0.35 -6.12
CA ILE A 15 6.14 -0.88 -5.58
C ILE A 15 5.26 -1.49 -4.49
N ALA A 16 4.82 -0.69 -3.52
CA ALA A 16 4.01 -1.16 -2.40
C ALA A 16 2.64 -1.67 -2.85
N THR A 17 2.00 -1.04 -3.83
CA THR A 17 0.76 -1.57 -4.41
C THR A 17 0.98 -2.86 -5.17
N GLY A 18 2.11 -3.01 -5.88
CA GLY A 18 2.47 -4.28 -6.49
C GLY A 18 2.59 -5.41 -5.46
N VAL A 19 3.27 -5.16 -4.34
CA VAL A 19 3.36 -6.12 -3.22
C VAL A 19 1.99 -6.38 -2.60
N MET A 20 1.17 -5.35 -2.39
CA MET A 20 -0.19 -5.48 -1.87
C MET A 20 -1.05 -6.38 -2.77
N VAL A 21 -1.01 -6.17 -4.09
CA VAL A 21 -1.70 -7.01 -5.08
C VAL A 21 -1.19 -8.45 -5.01
N PHE A 22 0.13 -8.64 -4.91
CA PHE A 22 0.68 -9.98 -4.70
C PHE A 22 0.05 -10.67 -3.49
N PHE A 23 -0.02 -10.02 -2.32
CA PHE A 23 -0.65 -10.60 -1.12
C PHE A 23 -2.16 -10.84 -1.25
N LEU A 24 -2.89 -9.98 -1.98
CA LEU A 24 -4.32 -10.19 -2.25
C LEU A 24 -4.59 -11.49 -3.02
N TYR A 25 -3.74 -11.78 -4.00
CA TYR A 25 -3.89 -12.94 -4.90
C TYR A 25 -3.03 -14.14 -4.50
N LEU A 26 -2.18 -13.99 -3.48
CA LEU A 26 -1.34 -15.05 -2.94
C LEU A 26 -2.11 -16.35 -2.64
N PRO A 27 -3.36 -16.32 -2.11
CA PRO A 27 -4.12 -17.55 -1.90
C PRO A 27 -4.37 -18.41 -3.12
N LEU A 28 -4.32 -17.84 -4.34
CA LEU A 28 -4.43 -18.62 -5.57
C LEU A 28 -3.34 -19.69 -5.69
N THR A 29 -2.16 -19.45 -5.13
CA THR A 29 -1.01 -20.37 -5.23
C THR A 29 -1.24 -21.70 -4.50
N TRP A 30 -2.10 -21.72 -3.48
CA TRP A 30 -2.50 -22.94 -2.76
C TRP A 30 -3.99 -23.28 -2.92
N ARG A 31 -4.65 -22.74 -3.95
CA ARG A 31 -6.10 -22.91 -4.19
C ARG A 31 -6.97 -22.47 -3.00
N GLY A 32 -6.49 -21.50 -2.23
CA GLY A 32 -7.24 -20.88 -1.15
C GLY A 32 -8.31 -19.91 -1.66
N SER A 33 -9.20 -19.54 -0.76
CA SER A 33 -10.20 -18.50 -1.02
C SER A 33 -9.54 -17.13 -1.13
N TYR A 34 -9.94 -16.36 -2.13
CA TYR A 34 -9.49 -14.98 -2.34
C TYR A 34 -10.67 -14.12 -2.79
N TYR A 35 -10.51 -12.80 -2.66
CA TYR A 35 -11.47 -11.83 -3.18
C TYR A 35 -10.82 -11.13 -4.39
N ASP A 36 -11.44 -11.19 -5.57
CA ASP A 36 -10.94 -10.52 -6.78
C ASP A 36 -11.22 -9.01 -6.69
N VAL A 37 -10.39 -8.30 -5.90
CA VAL A 37 -10.52 -6.86 -5.61
C VAL A 37 -10.45 -6.04 -6.90
N LEU A 38 -9.55 -6.39 -7.82
CA LEU A 38 -9.41 -5.67 -9.08
C LEU A 38 -10.65 -5.86 -9.96
N GLY A 39 -11.18 -7.09 -10.02
CA GLY A 39 -12.45 -7.38 -10.67
C GLY A 39 -13.62 -6.62 -10.04
N ALA A 40 -13.70 -6.58 -8.70
CA ALA A 40 -14.76 -5.87 -7.98
C ALA A 40 -14.73 -4.36 -8.27
N LEU A 41 -13.57 -3.71 -8.11
CA LEU A 41 -13.42 -2.27 -8.37
C LEU A 41 -13.73 -1.91 -9.82
N GLY A 42 -13.23 -2.71 -10.77
CA GLY A 42 -13.50 -2.51 -12.18
C GLY A 42 -14.98 -2.70 -12.54
N SER A 43 -15.57 -3.78 -12.05
CA SER A 43 -16.96 -4.14 -12.35
C SER A 43 -17.98 -3.25 -11.63
N ALA A 44 -17.60 -2.57 -10.55
CA ALA A 44 -18.41 -1.49 -9.97
C ALA A 44 -18.68 -0.37 -10.99
N ILE A 45 -17.76 -0.13 -11.92
CA ILE A 45 -17.89 0.88 -12.98
C ILE A 45 -18.43 0.25 -14.27
N THR A 46 -17.83 -0.84 -14.74
CA THR A 46 -18.14 -1.43 -16.05
C THR A 46 -19.35 -2.36 -16.04
N ARG A 47 -19.85 -2.75 -14.86
CA ARG A 47 -20.92 -3.72 -14.64
C ARG A 47 -20.66 -5.11 -15.24
N ARG A 48 -19.41 -5.43 -15.58
CA ARG A 48 -18.98 -6.72 -16.15
C ARG A 48 -17.67 -7.19 -15.54
N VAL A 49 -17.42 -8.50 -15.57
CA VAL A 49 -16.23 -9.13 -14.97
C VAL A 49 -15.37 -9.74 -16.07
N ASP A 50 -14.67 -8.88 -16.81
CA ASP A 50 -13.76 -9.27 -17.89
C ASP A 50 -12.34 -8.77 -17.64
N ALA A 51 -11.44 -8.94 -18.61
CA ALA A 51 -10.07 -8.46 -18.51
C ALA A 51 -10.00 -6.93 -18.45
N GLN A 52 -10.90 -6.23 -19.15
CA GLN A 52 -10.93 -4.77 -19.18
C GLN A 52 -11.35 -4.19 -17.82
N ALA A 53 -12.34 -4.80 -17.15
CA ALA A 53 -12.75 -4.43 -15.81
C ALA A 53 -11.58 -4.59 -14.84
N ARG A 54 -10.88 -5.74 -14.84
CA ARG A 54 -9.72 -5.97 -13.97
C ARG A 54 -8.58 -4.99 -14.24
N PHE A 55 -8.33 -4.65 -15.51
CA PHE A 55 -7.34 -3.65 -15.86
C PHE A 55 -7.71 -2.27 -15.29
N LEU A 56 -8.96 -1.82 -15.47
CA LEU A 56 -9.45 -0.57 -14.90
C LEU A 56 -9.38 -0.57 -13.37
N GLY A 57 -9.80 -1.66 -12.73
CA GLY A 57 -9.67 -1.85 -11.29
C GLY A 57 -8.22 -1.77 -10.84
N GLY A 58 -7.29 -2.36 -11.58
CA GLY A 58 -5.84 -2.22 -11.39
C GLY A 58 -5.39 -0.76 -11.43
N LEU A 59 -5.77 0.00 -12.46
CA LEU A 59 -5.40 1.42 -12.58
C LEU A 59 -5.91 2.23 -11.38
N ILE A 60 -7.16 2.03 -10.97
CA ILE A 60 -7.74 2.69 -9.79
C ILE A 60 -6.97 2.31 -8.52
N TYR A 61 -6.62 1.03 -8.38
CA TYR A 61 -5.91 0.52 -7.22
C TYR A 61 -4.48 1.09 -7.11
N PHE A 62 -3.75 1.17 -8.22
CA PHE A 62 -2.43 1.80 -8.29
C PHE A 62 -2.48 3.31 -8.09
N ALA A 63 -3.47 4.00 -8.66
CA ALA A 63 -3.68 5.42 -8.42
C ALA A 63 -3.96 5.71 -6.93
N GLY A 64 -4.83 4.89 -6.31
CA GLY A 64 -5.08 4.94 -4.86
C GLY A 64 -3.82 4.68 -4.04
N GLY A 65 -3.01 3.69 -4.45
CA GLY A 65 -1.72 3.38 -3.84
C GLY A 65 -0.74 4.55 -3.82
N ILE A 66 -0.56 5.21 -4.98
CA ILE A 66 0.28 6.42 -5.09
C ILE A 66 -0.28 7.54 -4.21
N PHE A 67 -1.59 7.77 -4.26
CA PHE A 67 -2.25 8.78 -3.44
C PHE A 67 -1.99 8.55 -1.94
N PHE A 68 -2.20 7.33 -1.44
CA PHE A 68 -1.94 7.00 -0.04
C PHE A 68 -0.45 7.05 0.30
N ALA A 69 0.44 6.68 -0.62
CA ALA A 69 1.88 6.81 -0.42
C ALA A 69 2.32 8.27 -0.15
N VAL A 70 1.59 9.29 -0.62
CA VAL A 70 1.87 10.68 -0.23
C VAL A 70 1.75 10.89 1.28
N PHE A 71 0.73 10.31 1.92
CA PHE A 71 0.54 10.42 3.38
C PHE A 71 1.61 9.66 4.15
N TYR A 72 1.96 8.44 3.72
CA TYR A 72 3.05 7.66 4.32
C TYR A 72 4.41 8.35 4.15
N GLY A 73 4.68 8.93 2.99
CA GLY A 73 5.88 9.72 2.72
C GLY A 73 5.95 10.96 3.59
N TRP A 74 4.83 11.66 3.77
CA TRP A 74 4.75 12.82 4.67
C TRP A 74 5.07 12.44 6.13
N ALA A 75 4.50 11.34 6.61
CA ALA A 75 4.80 10.81 7.95
C ALA A 75 6.28 10.43 8.09
N THR A 76 6.84 9.73 7.09
CA THR A 76 8.26 9.32 7.08
C THR A 76 9.18 10.54 7.07
N LEU A 77 8.91 11.53 6.22
CA LEU A 77 9.68 12.76 6.16
C LEU A 77 9.65 13.54 7.49
N SER A 78 8.50 13.53 8.16
CA SER A 78 8.34 14.16 9.48
C SER A 78 9.18 13.45 10.54
N LEU A 79 9.22 12.11 10.51
CA LEU A 79 10.05 11.30 11.42
C LEU A 79 11.55 11.49 11.16
N LEU A 80 11.98 11.53 9.90
CA LEU A 80 13.38 11.77 9.53
C LEU A 80 13.90 13.14 9.99
N ARG A 81 13.00 14.11 10.21
CA ARG A 81 13.32 15.48 10.65
C ARG A 81 13.11 15.69 12.13
N LEU A 82 12.55 14.70 12.81
CA LEU A 82 12.26 14.80 14.22
C LEU A 82 13.59 14.81 14.98
N ASN A 83 13.82 15.83 15.81
CA ASN A 83 15.00 15.90 16.68
C ASN A 83 14.80 15.05 17.96
N TYR A 84 14.26 13.84 17.78
CA TYR A 84 13.99 12.89 18.85
C TYR A 84 14.65 11.56 18.50
N PRO A 85 15.30 10.87 19.46
CA PRO A 85 15.95 9.60 19.19
C PRO A 85 14.90 8.54 18.83
N LEU A 86 14.82 8.18 17.55
CA LEU A 86 14.06 7.02 17.10
C LEU A 86 14.84 5.73 17.38
N PRO A 87 14.17 4.59 17.62
CA PRO A 87 14.84 3.29 17.71
C PRO A 87 15.70 3.03 16.47
N GLN A 88 16.99 2.75 16.68
CA GLN A 88 17.94 2.47 15.62
C GLN A 88 18.07 0.97 15.41
N LEU A 89 17.23 0.42 14.52
CA LEU A 89 17.22 -1.00 14.16
C LEU A 89 17.92 -1.21 12.82
N ASN A 90 19.19 -0.83 12.75
CA ASN A 90 19.96 -0.85 11.51
C ASN A 90 20.46 -2.26 11.19
N VAL A 91 20.17 -2.73 9.97
CA VAL A 91 20.51 -4.11 9.54
C VAL A 91 21.80 -4.16 8.73
N PHE A 92 22.02 -3.13 7.91
CA PHE A 92 23.12 -3.10 6.93
C PHE A 92 23.96 -1.84 7.13
N PRO A 93 25.05 -1.91 7.91
CA PRO A 93 25.97 -0.79 8.05
C PRO A 93 26.74 -0.55 6.74
N GLY A 94 27.10 0.71 6.46
CA GLY A 94 27.96 1.08 5.33
C GLY A 94 27.26 1.24 3.98
N LEU A 95 25.93 1.19 3.94
CA LEU A 95 25.17 1.53 2.73
C LEU A 95 25.05 3.06 2.54
N PRO A 96 24.84 3.55 1.30
CA PRO A 96 24.58 4.98 1.03
C PRO A 96 23.31 5.54 1.70
N VAL A 97 22.43 4.66 2.15
CA VAL A 97 21.21 4.98 2.91
C VAL A 97 21.15 4.11 4.15
N GLU A 98 20.65 4.68 5.25
CA GLU A 98 20.41 3.92 6.46
C GLU A 98 19.16 3.05 6.30
N VAL A 99 19.33 1.73 6.45
CA VAL A 99 18.24 0.76 6.44
C VAL A 99 17.84 0.43 7.88
N ASN A 100 16.91 1.23 8.41
CA ASN A 100 16.37 1.08 9.76
C ASN A 100 15.01 0.34 9.73
N LEU A 101 14.92 -0.83 10.37
CA LEU A 101 13.69 -1.64 10.43
C LEU A 101 12.55 -0.98 11.21
N PHE A 102 12.81 0.09 11.95
CA PHE A 102 11.77 0.87 12.60
C PHE A 102 10.68 1.33 11.61
N TYR A 103 11.08 1.79 10.41
CA TYR A 103 10.14 2.30 9.40
C TYR A 103 9.17 1.23 8.87
N PRO A 104 9.62 0.07 8.35
CA PRO A 104 8.68 -0.98 7.93
C PRO A 104 7.83 -1.52 9.07
N LEU A 105 8.35 -1.61 10.30
CA LEU A 105 7.57 -2.07 11.45
C LEU A 105 6.46 -1.08 11.81
N LEU A 106 6.78 0.22 11.86
CA LEU A 106 5.78 1.27 12.03
C LEU A 106 4.78 1.27 10.87
N GLY A 107 5.27 1.07 9.65
CA GLY A 107 4.46 0.93 8.45
C GLY A 107 3.47 -0.23 8.52
N ALA A 108 3.87 -1.38 9.06
CA ALA A 108 2.97 -2.51 9.28
C ALA A 108 1.83 -2.15 10.25
N VAL A 109 2.13 -1.42 11.34
CA VAL A 109 1.12 -0.98 12.32
C VAL A 109 0.16 0.05 11.72
N VAL A 110 0.69 1.06 11.01
CA VAL A 110 -0.15 2.04 10.30
C VAL A 110 -0.97 1.36 9.20
N GLY A 111 -0.36 0.41 8.49
CA GLY A 111 -0.98 -0.42 7.47
C GLY A 111 -2.13 -1.27 8.01
N LEU A 112 -2.02 -1.81 9.22
CA LEU A 112 -3.12 -2.51 9.90
C LEU A 112 -4.31 -1.57 10.12
N GLY A 113 -4.08 -0.39 10.70
CA GLY A 113 -5.13 0.60 10.92
C GLY A 113 -5.78 1.07 9.61
N HIS A 114 -4.95 1.33 8.59
CA HIS A 114 -5.40 1.70 7.25
C HIS A 114 -6.23 0.58 6.61
N GLY A 115 -5.77 -0.67 6.70
CA GLY A 115 -6.48 -1.84 6.17
C GLY A 115 -7.84 -2.07 6.80
N ILE A 116 -7.97 -1.88 8.12
CA ILE A 116 -9.26 -1.93 8.81
C ILE A 116 -10.21 -0.85 8.28
N LEU A 117 -9.73 0.38 8.15
CA LEU A 117 -10.53 1.50 7.63
C LEU A 117 -10.98 1.24 6.18
N VAL A 118 -10.06 0.84 5.29
CA VAL A 118 -10.38 0.54 3.89
C VAL A 118 -11.32 -0.65 3.78
N ALA A 119 -11.11 -1.71 4.55
CA ALA A 119 -12.00 -2.87 4.57
C ALA A 119 -13.43 -2.49 4.97
N PHE A 120 -13.58 -1.61 5.97
CA PHE A 120 -14.88 -1.11 6.40
C PHE A 120 -15.56 -0.28 5.30
N ILE A 121 -14.83 0.67 4.71
CA ILE A 121 -15.33 1.51 3.61
C ILE A 121 -15.75 0.65 2.42
N LEU A 122 -14.91 -0.30 1.99
CA LEU A 122 -15.24 -1.19 0.87
C LEU A 122 -16.41 -2.12 1.19
N THR A 123 -16.57 -2.53 2.45
CA THR A 123 -17.73 -3.34 2.83
C THR A 123 -19.04 -2.55 2.65
N ILE A 124 -19.08 -1.30 3.09
CA ILE A 124 -20.29 -0.46 2.98
C ILE A 124 -20.54 -0.03 1.53
N ILE A 125 -19.51 0.49 0.86
CA ILE A 125 -19.68 1.12 -0.46
C ILE A 125 -19.71 0.07 -1.56
N VAL A 126 -18.78 -0.89 -1.52
CA VAL A 126 -18.57 -1.82 -2.64
C VAL A 126 -19.37 -3.09 -2.44
N ILE A 127 -19.30 -3.74 -1.28
CA ILE A 127 -19.96 -5.04 -1.06
C ILE A 127 -21.48 -4.88 -0.97
N GLU A 128 -21.99 -4.03 -0.09
CA GLU A 128 -23.44 -3.96 0.16
C GLU A 128 -24.23 -3.50 -1.06
N HIS A 129 -23.62 -2.66 -1.88
CA HIS A 129 -24.23 -2.09 -3.08
C HIS A 129 -23.67 -2.70 -4.37
N HIS A 130 -22.88 -3.79 -4.30
CA HIS A 130 -22.25 -4.34 -5.49
C HIS A 130 -23.31 -4.78 -6.50
N PRO A 131 -23.18 -4.43 -7.80
CA PRO A 131 -24.12 -4.85 -8.84
C PRO A 131 -24.12 -6.37 -9.08
N LEU A 132 -23.09 -7.08 -8.60
CA LEU A 132 -22.88 -8.50 -8.84
C LEU A 132 -22.75 -9.24 -7.52
N GLU A 133 -23.55 -10.29 -7.34
CA GLU A 133 -23.68 -11.03 -6.07
C GLU A 133 -22.39 -11.74 -5.65
N GLN A 134 -21.59 -12.22 -6.61
CA GLN A 134 -20.32 -12.91 -6.33
C GLN A 134 -19.30 -12.06 -5.56
N PHE A 135 -19.43 -10.73 -5.59
CA PHE A 135 -18.58 -9.80 -4.86
C PHE A 135 -19.15 -9.37 -3.51
N ARG A 136 -20.22 -10.03 -3.04
CA ARG A 136 -20.85 -9.70 -1.75
C ARG A 136 -20.26 -10.44 -0.54
N SER A 137 -19.10 -11.09 -0.70
CA SER A 137 -18.42 -11.83 0.39
C SER A 137 -17.62 -10.89 1.31
N ARG A 138 -18.17 -10.64 2.51
CA ARG A 138 -17.60 -9.72 3.51
C ARG A 138 -16.31 -10.21 4.13
N PHE A 139 -16.30 -11.44 4.62
CA PHE A 139 -15.20 -11.95 5.46
C PHE A 139 -13.88 -12.04 4.68
N ILE A 140 -13.91 -12.63 3.48
CA ILE A 140 -12.72 -12.80 2.65
C ILE A 140 -12.16 -11.43 2.25
N LEU A 141 -13.01 -10.47 1.87
CA LEU A 141 -12.56 -9.11 1.58
C LEU A 141 -11.83 -8.52 2.80
N VAL A 142 -12.45 -8.53 3.98
CA VAL A 142 -11.89 -7.88 5.17
C VAL A 142 -10.51 -8.46 5.51
N VAL A 143 -10.38 -9.78 5.57
CA VAL A 143 -9.11 -10.45 5.89
C VAL A 143 -8.05 -10.14 4.82
N SER A 144 -8.40 -10.24 3.54
CA SER A 144 -7.48 -9.94 2.44
C SER A 144 -7.04 -8.47 2.47
N GLN A 145 -7.94 -7.53 2.76
CA GLN A 145 -7.62 -6.11 2.85
C GLN A 145 -6.70 -5.80 4.02
N ILE A 146 -6.94 -6.37 5.19
CA ILE A 146 -6.08 -6.19 6.36
C ILE A 146 -4.66 -6.69 6.08
N ILE A 147 -4.52 -7.95 5.62
CA ILE A 147 -3.20 -8.55 5.37
C ILE A 147 -2.43 -7.76 4.30
N SER A 148 -3.11 -7.45 3.19
CA SER A 148 -2.48 -6.76 2.08
C SER A 148 -2.09 -5.31 2.42
N HIS A 149 -2.87 -4.61 3.25
CA HIS A 149 -2.53 -3.26 3.70
C HIS A 149 -1.42 -3.22 4.74
N VAL A 150 -1.27 -4.26 5.58
CA VAL A 150 -0.08 -4.43 6.43
C VAL A 150 1.17 -4.56 5.56
N ALA A 151 1.11 -5.39 4.52
CA ALA A 151 2.21 -5.54 3.56
C ALA A 151 2.49 -4.22 2.80
N PHE A 152 1.45 -3.51 2.38
CA PHE A 152 1.55 -2.18 1.76
C PHE A 152 2.27 -1.19 2.68
N GLY A 153 1.79 -1.04 3.92
CA GLY A 153 2.32 -0.09 4.89
C GLY A 153 3.79 -0.36 5.22
N ALA A 154 4.15 -1.62 5.45
CA ALA A 154 5.54 -2.01 5.68
C ALA A 154 6.43 -1.68 4.48
N THR A 155 5.98 -2.04 3.28
CA THR A 155 6.73 -1.84 2.02
C THR A 155 6.91 -0.35 1.72
N VAL A 156 5.83 0.43 1.82
CA VAL A 156 5.85 1.85 1.45
C VAL A 156 6.73 2.66 2.39
N MET A 157 6.71 2.40 3.70
CA MET A 157 7.60 3.09 4.65
C MET A 157 9.06 2.67 4.52
N PHE A 158 9.33 1.39 4.18
CA PHE A 158 10.68 0.94 3.87
C PHE A 158 11.28 1.68 2.68
N PHE A 159 10.55 1.78 1.57
CA PHE A 159 11.05 2.48 0.39
C PHE A 159 11.09 3.99 0.59
N HIS A 160 10.12 4.57 1.31
CA HIS A 160 10.17 6.00 1.65
C HIS A 160 11.39 6.37 2.48
N SER A 161 11.75 5.57 3.49
CA SER A 161 12.89 5.90 4.34
C SER A 161 14.19 5.93 3.52
N GLN A 162 14.32 5.10 2.50
CA GLN A 162 15.49 5.07 1.60
C GLN A 162 15.44 6.18 0.54
N PHE A 163 14.34 6.28 -0.21
CA PHE A 163 14.23 7.24 -1.31
C PHE A 163 14.28 8.68 -0.82
N LEU A 164 13.65 8.99 0.32
CA LEU A 164 13.70 10.34 0.87
C LEU A 164 15.10 10.71 1.35
N GLN A 165 15.86 9.78 1.93
CA GLN A 165 17.28 10.00 2.26
C GLN A 165 18.07 10.35 0.99
N LEU A 166 17.95 9.55 -0.08
CA LEU A 166 18.66 9.79 -1.35
C LEU A 166 18.28 11.15 -1.96
N LEU A 167 16.99 11.45 -2.03
CA LEU A 167 16.46 12.65 -2.72
C LEU A 167 16.59 13.95 -1.91
N THR A 168 16.94 13.86 -0.63
CA THR A 168 17.12 15.05 0.23
C THR A 168 18.55 15.24 0.73
N SER A 169 19.44 14.28 0.47
CA SER A 169 20.86 14.40 0.81
C SER A 169 21.54 15.47 -0.05
N PRO A 170 22.49 16.26 0.49
CA PRO A 170 23.12 17.39 -0.21
C PRO A 170 23.90 17.06 -1.50
N GLY A 171 24.01 15.80 -1.90
CA GLY A 171 24.66 15.36 -3.15
C GLY A 171 23.73 14.66 -4.15
N GLY A 172 22.42 14.67 -3.91
CA GLY A 172 21.41 13.97 -4.74
C GLY A 172 20.74 14.81 -5.83
N ALA A 173 21.29 15.99 -6.16
CA ALA A 173 20.83 16.85 -7.25
C ALA A 173 22.02 17.40 -8.04
#